data_AF-A0A660WNL8-F1
#
_entry.id   AF-A0A660WNL8-F1
#
_cell.length_a   1.000
_cell.length_b   1.000
_cell.length_c   1.000
_cell.angle_alpha   90.00
_cell.angle_beta   90.00
_cell.angle_gamma   90.00
#
_symmetry.space_group_name_H-M   'P 1'
#
loop_
_entity.id
_entity.type
_entity.pdbx_description
1 polymer ?
#
loop_
_entity_poly.entity_id
_entity_poly.type
_entity_poly.pdbx_seq_one_letter_code
_entity_poly.pdbx_strand_id
1 'polypeptide(L)'
;MMDEKKVVIDSPEVKIVDASAGSGKTYALAHRYIQLLLQKEASPDAIRTILAITFTNMAAREMKERVLEFLKKIALDFFTDPGERDMIFSKIELDKPFAQIRAQKILDYIIHNYNFFQIQTIDSFIYLLLSGCAFRLGLPANFKLQENYQQLLLYSVDECIEKAARNVELREIFQEFLRQYVYIENKENWFPKRDILRLLQSLFSQMNVYGKTFAKAG
;
A
#
# COMPACT_ATOMS: atom_id res chain seq x y z
N MET A 1 3.38 -32.78 -33.06
CA MET A 1 2.06 -32.13 -33.08
C MET A 1 1.61 -32.02 -31.63
N MET A 2 1.85 -30.87 -31.00
CA MET A 2 1.33 -30.59 -29.67
C MET A 2 0.07 -29.74 -29.86
N ASP A 3 -1.05 -30.26 -29.38
CA ASP A 3 -2.34 -29.58 -29.38
C ASP A 3 -2.24 -28.25 -28.62
N GLU A 4 -2.46 -27.14 -29.32
CA GLU A 4 -2.75 -25.83 -28.74
C GLU A 4 -4.12 -25.89 -28.05
N LYS A 5 -4.14 -26.30 -26.78
CA LYS A 5 -5.33 -26.13 -25.95
C LYS A 5 -5.56 -24.64 -25.70
N LYS A 6 -6.61 -24.11 -26.33
CA LYS A 6 -7.29 -22.84 -26.00
C LYS A 6 -7.46 -22.72 -24.49
N VAL A 7 -6.89 -21.67 -23.89
CA VAL A 7 -7.09 -21.34 -22.48
C VAL A 7 -8.03 -20.14 -22.40
N VAL A 8 -9.32 -20.43 -22.24
CA VAL A 8 -10.30 -19.49 -21.70
C VAL A 8 -9.80 -19.05 -20.31
N ILE A 9 -9.90 -17.76 -19.96
CA ILE A 9 -9.62 -17.33 -18.59
C ILE A 9 -10.76 -17.86 -17.72
N ASP A 10 -10.56 -19.06 -17.17
CA ASP A 10 -11.49 -19.69 -16.26
C ASP A 10 -11.66 -18.77 -15.04
N SER A 11 -12.89 -18.56 -14.59
CA SER A 11 -13.17 -17.76 -13.39
C SER A 11 -14.14 -18.53 -12.49
N PRO A 12 -13.88 -18.64 -11.17
CA PRO A 12 -12.75 -18.05 -10.44
C PRO A 12 -11.43 -18.84 -10.60
N GLU A 13 -10.32 -18.13 -10.80
CA GLU A 13 -8.96 -18.69 -10.93
C GLU A 13 -7.98 -17.94 -10.02
N VAL A 14 -7.09 -18.68 -9.35
CA VAL A 14 -5.96 -18.12 -8.58
C VAL A 14 -4.68 -18.41 -9.34
N LYS A 15 -3.96 -17.35 -9.73
CA LYS A 15 -2.66 -17.45 -10.38
C LYS A 15 -1.57 -16.89 -9.47
N ILE A 16 -0.54 -17.70 -9.22
CA ILE A 16 0.66 -17.31 -8.50
C ILE A 16 1.76 -17.11 -9.54
N VAL A 17 2.41 -15.95 -9.50
CA VAL A 17 3.56 -15.64 -10.36
C VAL A 17 4.79 -15.57 -9.48
N ASP A 18 5.52 -16.68 -9.44
CA ASP A 18 6.83 -16.72 -8.81
C ASP A 18 7.84 -16.04 -9.70
N ALA A 19 8.60 -15.10 -9.14
CA ALA A 19 9.70 -14.51 -9.86
C ALA A 19 10.79 -14.03 -8.91
N SER A 20 12.05 -14.21 -9.31
CA SER A 20 13.24 -13.73 -8.60
C SER A 20 13.40 -12.20 -8.71
N ALA A 21 14.31 -11.58 -7.96
CA ALA A 21 14.62 -10.16 -8.15
C ALA A 21 15.05 -9.88 -9.60
N GLY A 22 14.54 -8.81 -10.21
CA GLY A 22 14.89 -8.43 -11.59
C GLY A 22 14.21 -9.20 -12.73
N SER A 23 13.36 -10.19 -12.44
CA SER A 23 12.74 -11.08 -13.45
C SER A 23 11.43 -10.55 -14.08
N GLY A 24 11.09 -9.28 -13.89
CA GLY A 24 9.94 -8.67 -14.58
C GLY A 24 8.56 -8.90 -13.96
N LYS A 25 8.44 -9.14 -12.64
CA LYS A 25 7.12 -9.26 -11.95
C LYS A 25 6.15 -8.14 -12.27
N THR A 26 6.62 -6.91 -12.16
CA THR A 26 5.82 -5.71 -12.46
C THR A 26 5.37 -5.71 -13.92
N TYR A 27 6.21 -6.22 -14.82
CA TYR A 27 5.88 -6.37 -16.24
C TYR A 27 4.78 -7.42 -16.45
N ALA A 28 4.93 -8.60 -15.84
CA ALA A 28 3.93 -9.67 -15.90
C ALA A 28 2.58 -9.25 -15.31
N LEU A 29 2.57 -8.49 -14.20
CA LEU A 29 1.34 -7.97 -13.60
C LEU A 29 0.70 -6.89 -14.47
N ALA A 30 1.46 -5.96 -15.03
CA ALA A 30 0.94 -4.95 -15.96
C ALA A 30 0.37 -5.60 -17.23
N HIS A 31 1.04 -6.63 -17.75
CA HIS A 31 0.56 -7.43 -18.87
C HIS A 31 -0.77 -8.13 -18.55
N ARG A 32 -0.87 -8.75 -17.37
CA ARG A 32 -2.13 -9.35 -16.91
C ARG A 32 -3.24 -8.31 -16.76
N TYR A 33 -2.92 -7.12 -16.26
CA TYR A 33 -3.88 -6.02 -16.16
C TYR A 33 -4.44 -5.64 -17.55
N ILE A 34 -3.59 -5.55 -18.57
CA ILE A 34 -4.00 -5.29 -19.95
C ILE A 34 -4.89 -6.39 -20.50
N GLN A 35 -4.56 -7.66 -20.24
CA GLN A 35 -5.40 -8.78 -20.67
C GLN A 35 -6.82 -8.70 -20.10
N LEU A 36 -6.96 -8.32 -18.83
CA LEU A 36 -8.27 -8.15 -18.18
C LEU A 36 -9.04 -6.98 -18.80
N LEU A 37 -8.36 -5.86 -19.07
CA LEU A 37 -8.97 -4.69 -19.72
C LEU A 37 -9.42 -4.96 -21.16
N LEU A 38 -8.67 -5.78 -21.88
CA LEU A 38 -8.92 -6.11 -23.28
C LEU A 38 -9.61 -7.46 -23.45
N GLN A 39 -10.38 -7.95 -22.49
CA GLN A 39 -11.23 -9.12 -22.75
C GLN A 39 -12.31 -8.79 -23.79
N LYS A 40 -12.74 -9.78 -24.57
CA LYS A 40 -13.72 -9.60 -25.65
C LYS A 40 -15.03 -8.97 -25.16
N GLU A 41 -15.49 -9.41 -24.00
CA GLU A 41 -16.73 -8.99 -23.35
C GLU A 41 -16.55 -7.72 -22.49
N ALA A 42 -15.31 -7.26 -22.28
CA ALA A 42 -15.04 -6.09 -21.46
C ALA A 42 -15.50 -4.79 -22.15
N SER A 43 -16.25 -3.99 -21.40
CA SER A 43 -16.59 -2.61 -21.73
C SER A 43 -15.46 -1.66 -21.32
N PRO A 44 -15.39 -0.42 -21.86
CA PRO A 44 -14.32 0.53 -21.48
C PRO A 44 -14.25 0.86 -19.99
N ASP A 45 -15.36 0.74 -19.26
CA ASP A 45 -15.45 0.91 -17.81
C ASP A 45 -15.03 -0.33 -17.01
N ALA A 46 -14.59 -1.42 -17.66
CA ALA A 46 -14.01 -2.60 -17.00
C ALA A 46 -12.83 -2.26 -16.09
N ILE A 47 -12.17 -1.12 -16.30
CA ILE A 47 -11.16 -0.62 -15.38
C ILE A 47 -11.68 -0.46 -13.93
N ARG A 48 -12.97 -0.19 -13.75
CA ARG A 48 -13.61 -0.05 -12.43
C ARG A 48 -13.64 -1.34 -11.63
N THR A 49 -13.56 -2.49 -12.30
CA THR A 49 -13.69 -3.81 -11.67
C THR A 49 -12.33 -4.44 -11.37
N ILE A 50 -11.24 -3.80 -11.77
CA ILE A 50 -9.88 -4.32 -11.58
C ILE A 50 -9.19 -3.50 -10.48
N LEU A 51 -8.77 -4.19 -9.42
CA LEU A 51 -7.96 -3.62 -8.34
C LEU A 51 -6.56 -4.22 -8.37
N ALA A 52 -5.55 -3.36 -8.45
CA ALA A 52 -4.15 -3.75 -8.25
C ALA A 52 -3.56 -3.05 -7.03
N ILE A 53 -2.95 -3.83 -6.14
CA ILE A 53 -2.35 -3.36 -4.89
C ILE A 53 -0.86 -3.67 -4.83
N THR A 54 -0.08 -2.81 -4.19
CA THR A 54 1.37 -2.99 -4.00
C THR A 54 1.86 -2.37 -2.69
N PHE A 55 3.10 -2.63 -2.31
CA PHE A 55 3.69 -2.16 -1.05
C PHE A 55 4.14 -0.70 -1.09
N THR A 56 4.52 -0.15 -2.24
CA THR A 56 5.11 1.19 -2.32
C THR A 56 4.43 2.08 -3.34
N ASN A 57 4.38 3.39 -3.06
CA ASN A 57 3.85 4.40 -3.99
C ASN A 57 4.61 4.40 -5.32
N MET A 58 5.92 4.16 -5.27
CA MET A 58 6.77 4.07 -6.47
C MET A 58 6.36 2.90 -7.36
N ALA A 59 6.14 1.71 -6.78
CA ALA A 59 5.68 0.55 -7.54
C ALA A 59 4.28 0.75 -8.13
N ALA A 60 3.39 1.42 -7.38
CA ALA A 60 2.04 1.72 -7.87
C ALA A 60 2.10 2.66 -9.08
N ARG A 61 2.93 3.71 -8.99
CA ARG A 61 3.17 4.66 -10.09
C ARG A 61 3.79 3.97 -11.31
N GLU A 62 4.84 3.19 -11.10
CA GLU A 62 5.51 2.43 -12.17
C GLU A 62 4.52 1.50 -12.89
N MET A 63 3.65 0.80 -12.13
CA MET A 63 2.64 -0.07 -12.71
C MET A 63 1.59 0.71 -13.51
N LYS A 64 1.16 1.89 -13.04
CA LYS A 64 0.26 2.77 -13.80
C LYS A 64 0.89 3.22 -15.11
N GLU A 65 2.13 3.69 -15.06
CA GLU A 65 2.88 4.16 -16.24
C GLU A 65 2.99 3.04 -17.28
N ARG A 66 3.33 1.81 -16.86
CA ARG A 66 3.40 0.65 -17.76
C ARG A 66 2.06 0.28 -18.40
N VAL A 67 0.97 0.28 -17.64
CA VAL A 67 -0.36 0.00 -18.18
C VAL A 67 -0.75 1.06 -19.23
N LEU A 68 -0.51 2.34 -18.95
CA LEU A 68 -0.76 3.42 -19.92
C LEU A 68 0.12 3.29 -21.16
N GLU A 69 1.39 2.92 -20.99
CA GLU A 69 2.32 2.68 -22.09
C GLU A 69 1.83 1.54 -22.99
N PHE A 70 1.43 0.40 -22.42
CA PHE A 70 0.89 -0.71 -23.19
C PHE A 70 -0.39 -0.33 -23.92
N LEU A 71 -1.33 0.36 -23.28
CA LEU A 71 -2.53 0.83 -23.95
C LEU A 71 -2.20 1.76 -25.12
N LYS A 72 -1.22 2.67 -24.96
CA LYS A 72 -0.76 3.57 -26.03
C LYS A 72 -0.12 2.80 -27.18
N LYS A 73 0.78 1.86 -26.88
CA LYS A 73 1.43 0.99 -27.89
C LYS A 73 0.39 0.20 -28.68
N ILE A 74 -0.61 -0.37 -27.99
CA ILE A 74 -1.72 -1.10 -28.63
C ILE A 74 -2.55 -0.15 -29.50
N ALA A 75 -3.00 0.99 -28.98
CA ALA A 75 -3.86 1.92 -29.69
C ALA A 75 -3.20 2.51 -30.96
N LEU A 76 -1.90 2.79 -30.90
CA LEU A 76 -1.13 3.38 -32.01
C LEU A 76 -0.43 2.35 -32.90
N ASP A 77 -0.57 1.05 -32.60
CA ASP A 77 0.19 -0.03 -33.24
C ASP A 77 1.72 0.17 -33.20
N PHE A 78 2.20 0.84 -32.15
CA PHE A 78 3.60 1.24 -32.02
C PHE A 78 4.32 0.31 -31.05
N PHE A 79 4.89 -0.77 -31.58
CA PHE A 79 5.74 -1.69 -30.83
C PHE A 79 7.15 -1.65 -31.38
N THR A 80 8.12 -1.38 -30.51
CA THR A 80 9.55 -1.37 -30.88
C THR A 80 10.14 -2.79 -30.89
N ASP A 81 9.57 -3.69 -30.10
CA ASP A 81 9.95 -5.11 -30.04
C ASP A 81 8.78 -5.99 -30.50
N PRO A 82 8.96 -6.81 -31.57
CA PRO A 82 7.98 -7.79 -31.99
C PRO A 82 7.61 -8.81 -30.90
N GLY A 83 8.56 -9.19 -30.02
CA GLY A 83 8.32 -10.15 -28.95
C GLY A 83 7.33 -9.63 -27.89
N GLU A 84 7.47 -8.37 -27.49
CA GLU A 84 6.51 -7.68 -26.62
C GLU A 84 5.09 -7.66 -27.20
N ARG A 85 4.98 -7.39 -28.50
CA ARG A 85 3.68 -7.38 -29.20
C ARG A 85 3.03 -8.76 -29.13
N ASP A 86 3.76 -9.80 -29.52
CA ASP A 86 3.22 -11.17 -29.51
C ASP A 86 2.84 -11.60 -28.09
N MET A 87 3.65 -11.23 -27.09
CA MET A 87 3.34 -11.51 -25.69
C MET A 87 2.00 -10.86 -25.28
N ILE A 88 1.79 -9.58 -25.60
CA ILE A 88 0.54 -8.84 -25.31
C ILE A 88 -0.67 -9.51 -25.96
N PHE A 89 -0.59 -9.81 -27.25
CA PHE A 89 -1.72 -10.35 -28.00
C PHE A 89 -1.94 -11.86 -27.83
N SER A 90 -0.94 -12.62 -27.35
CA SER A 90 -0.99 -14.09 -27.24
C SER A 90 -2.20 -14.65 -26.48
N LYS A 91 -2.80 -13.87 -25.57
CA LYS A 91 -3.95 -14.28 -24.74
C LYS A 91 -5.15 -13.34 -24.85
N ILE A 92 -5.15 -12.44 -25.83
CA ILE A 92 -6.25 -11.51 -26.08
C ILE A 92 -7.09 -12.08 -27.22
N GLU A 93 -8.33 -12.49 -26.94
CA GLU A 93 -9.28 -12.99 -27.94
C GLU A 93 -9.95 -11.85 -28.72
N LEU A 94 -9.16 -10.90 -29.21
CA LEU A 94 -9.62 -9.81 -30.05
C LEU A 94 -8.77 -9.65 -31.29
N ASP A 95 -9.46 -9.45 -32.40
CA ASP A 95 -8.83 -9.01 -33.62
C ASP A 95 -8.09 -7.69 -33.39
N LYS A 96 -6.91 -7.59 -33.97
CA LYS A 96 -6.00 -6.43 -33.81
C LYS A 96 -6.69 -5.07 -33.99
N PRO A 97 -7.53 -4.83 -35.03
CA PRO A 97 -8.22 -3.55 -35.20
C PRO A 97 -9.20 -3.24 -34.05
N PHE A 98 -9.88 -4.27 -33.53
CA PHE A 98 -10.78 -4.11 -32.40
C PHE A 98 -10.02 -3.81 -31.10
N ALA A 99 -8.87 -4.45 -30.89
CA ALA A 99 -8.01 -4.16 -29.74
C ALA A 99 -7.48 -2.73 -29.76
N GLN A 100 -7.11 -2.18 -30.93
CA GLN A 100 -6.72 -0.78 -31.10
C GLN A 100 -7.82 0.19 -30.69
N ILE A 101 -9.03 0.02 -31.26
CA ILE A 101 -10.18 0.87 -30.96
C ILE A 101 -10.55 0.78 -29.47
N ARG A 102 -10.50 -0.43 -28.90
CA ARG A 102 -10.79 -0.63 -27.48
C ARG A 102 -9.74 0.03 -26.59
N ALA A 103 -8.45 -0.13 -26.90
CA ALA A 103 -7.38 0.52 -26.15
C ALA A 103 -7.50 2.06 -26.17
N GLN A 104 -7.86 2.64 -27.32
CA GLN A 104 -8.14 4.08 -27.43
C GLN A 104 -9.31 4.49 -26.53
N LYS A 105 -10.44 3.77 -26.59
CA LYS A 105 -11.60 4.05 -25.72
C LYS A 105 -11.26 3.94 -24.23
N ILE A 106 -10.43 2.97 -23.84
CA ILE A 106 -9.99 2.80 -22.46
C ILE A 106 -9.07 3.95 -22.04
N LEU A 107 -8.13 4.39 -22.89
CA LEU A 107 -7.30 5.56 -22.63
C LEU A 107 -8.14 6.82 -22.42
N ASP A 108 -9.08 7.08 -23.34
CA ASP A 108 -10.02 8.19 -23.21
C ASP A 108 -10.81 8.09 -21.91
N TYR A 109 -11.29 6.89 -21.57
CA TYR A 109 -11.98 6.65 -20.31
C TYR A 109 -11.11 7.00 -19.11
N ILE A 110 -9.86 6.52 -19.06
CA ILE A 110 -8.91 6.79 -17.97
C ILE A 110 -8.67 8.29 -17.79
N ILE A 111 -8.49 9.02 -18.90
CA ILE A 111 -8.25 10.48 -18.85
C ILE A 111 -9.43 11.19 -18.20
N HIS A 112 -10.66 10.84 -18.58
CA HIS A 112 -11.87 11.47 -18.02
C HIS A 112 -12.20 10.96 -16.60
N ASN A 113 -11.75 9.76 -16.24
CA ASN A 113 -12.20 9.01 -15.06
C ASN A 113 -11.01 8.47 -14.24
N TYR A 114 -9.94 9.27 -14.08
CA TYR A 114 -8.68 8.80 -13.48
C TYR A 114 -8.85 8.20 -12.07
N ASN A 115 -9.83 8.66 -11.30
CA ASN A 115 -10.16 8.14 -9.97
C ASN A 115 -10.55 6.65 -9.97
N PHE A 116 -11.01 6.12 -11.11
CA PHE A 116 -11.34 4.70 -11.26
C PHE A 116 -10.14 3.84 -11.66
N PHE A 117 -8.96 4.44 -11.88
CA PHE A 117 -7.74 3.70 -12.14
C PHE A 117 -7.12 3.18 -10.84
N GLN A 118 -7.68 2.07 -10.33
CA GLN A 118 -7.43 1.50 -9.01
C GLN A 118 -6.12 0.68 -8.93
N ILE A 119 -5.00 1.35 -9.22
CA ILE A 119 -3.65 0.86 -8.92
C ILE A 119 -3.10 1.68 -7.75
N GLN A 120 -2.97 1.09 -6.57
CA GLN A 120 -2.66 1.83 -5.34
C GLN A 120 -1.86 1.00 -4.33
N THR A 121 -1.44 1.63 -3.23
CA THR A 121 -0.79 0.89 -2.14
C THR A 121 -1.80 0.13 -1.29
N ILE A 122 -1.31 -0.88 -0.55
CA ILE A 122 -2.09 -1.59 0.46
C ILE A 122 -2.69 -0.58 1.46
N ASP A 123 -1.90 0.37 1.96
CA ASP A 123 -2.37 1.39 2.92
C ASP A 123 -3.47 2.26 2.33
N SER A 124 -3.33 2.68 1.07
CA SER A 124 -4.35 3.49 0.38
C SER A 124 -5.65 2.71 0.22
N PHE A 125 -5.56 1.42 -0.11
CA PHE A 125 -6.73 0.54 -0.22
C PHE A 125 -7.40 0.32 1.14
N ILE A 126 -6.63 0.06 2.20
CA ILE A 126 -7.17 -0.08 3.55
C ILE A 126 -7.85 1.23 3.99
N TYR A 127 -7.22 2.38 3.75
CA TYR A 127 -7.82 3.69 4.04
C TYR A 127 -9.16 3.88 3.30
N LEU A 128 -9.25 3.46 2.04
CA LEU A 128 -10.49 3.50 1.26
C LEU A 128 -11.59 2.61 1.89
N LEU A 129 -11.24 1.40 2.35
CA LEU A 129 -12.19 0.53 3.06
C LEU A 129 -12.63 1.12 4.40
N LEU A 130 -11.69 1.66 5.19
CA LEU A 130 -11.98 2.26 6.49
C LEU A 130 -12.84 3.51 6.35
N SER A 131 -12.59 4.34 5.35
CA SER A 131 -13.43 5.52 5.06
C SER A 131 -14.84 5.13 4.61
N GLY A 132 -14.99 4.08 3.80
CA GLY A 132 -16.31 3.54 3.43
C GLY A 132 -17.12 3.00 4.62
N CYS A 133 -16.45 2.53 5.68
CA CYS A 133 -17.07 1.93 6.86
C CYS A 133 -16.92 2.77 8.13
N ALA A 134 -16.45 4.02 8.05
CA ALA A 134 -16.02 4.83 9.20
C ALA A 134 -17.09 4.90 10.30
N PHE A 135 -18.34 5.17 9.93
CA PHE A 135 -19.46 5.24 10.87
C PHE A 135 -19.71 3.92 11.62
N ARG A 136 -19.54 2.76 10.97
CA ARG A 136 -19.69 1.45 11.62
C ARG A 136 -18.56 1.16 12.61
N LEU A 137 -17.41 1.78 12.41
CA LEU A 137 -16.24 1.68 13.28
C LEU A 137 -16.23 2.74 14.39
N GLY A 138 -17.25 3.60 14.47
CA GLY A 138 -17.28 4.73 15.41
C GLY A 138 -16.26 5.84 15.07
N LEU A 139 -15.75 5.86 13.84
CA LEU A 139 -14.82 6.88 13.36
C LEU A 139 -15.56 8.06 12.74
N PRO A 140 -15.03 9.30 12.88
CA PRO A 140 -15.60 10.45 12.19
C PRO A 140 -15.42 10.33 10.67
N ALA A 141 -16.36 10.88 9.89
CA ALA A 141 -16.37 10.80 8.43
C ALA A 141 -15.11 11.38 7.76
N ASN A 142 -14.44 12.31 8.43
CA ASN A 142 -13.25 13.02 7.97
C ASN A 142 -12.00 12.64 8.78
N PHE A 143 -11.93 11.42 9.33
CA PHE A 143 -10.76 10.98 10.06
C PHE A 143 -9.51 11.13 9.18
N LYS A 144 -8.42 11.61 9.79
CA LYS A 144 -7.14 11.77 9.11
C LYS A 144 -6.20 10.67 9.58
N LEU A 145 -5.50 10.06 8.63
CA LEU A 145 -4.41 9.16 8.97
C LEU A 145 -3.26 9.98 9.54
N GLN A 146 -2.87 9.67 10.77
CA GLN A 146 -1.72 10.30 11.43
C GLN A 146 -0.54 9.34 11.36
N GLU A 147 0.43 9.65 10.50
CA GLU A 147 1.64 8.84 10.34
C GLU A 147 2.70 9.19 11.41
N ASN A 148 2.76 10.46 11.82
CA ASN A 148 3.71 10.92 12.82
C ASN A 148 3.11 10.85 14.23
N TYR A 149 3.38 9.75 14.92
CA TYR A 149 3.00 9.55 16.33
C TYR A 149 4.01 10.16 17.32
N GLN A 150 5.18 10.66 16.86
CA GLN A 150 6.21 11.18 17.77
C GLN A 150 5.74 12.43 18.53
N GLN A 151 4.98 13.31 17.87
CA GLN A 151 4.42 14.50 18.52
C GLN A 151 3.40 14.12 19.61
N LEU A 152 2.57 13.10 19.35
CA LEU A 152 1.62 12.59 20.33
C LEU A 152 2.33 11.93 21.51
N LEU A 153 3.39 11.17 21.27
CA LEU A 153 4.21 10.60 22.34
C LEU A 153 4.89 11.70 23.17
N LEU A 154 5.44 12.74 22.53
CA LEU A 154 6.04 13.87 23.22
C LEU A 154 5.03 14.59 24.12
N TYR A 155 3.85 14.87 23.58
CA TYR A 155 2.74 15.44 24.37
C TYR A 155 2.35 14.54 25.54
N SER A 156 2.31 13.22 25.33
CA SER A 156 1.99 12.26 26.39
C SER A 156 3.03 12.23 27.50
N VAL A 157 4.32 12.42 27.17
CA VAL A 157 5.39 12.57 28.17
C VAL A 157 5.21 13.84 28.99
N ASP A 158 4.90 14.95 28.33
CA ASP A 158 4.67 16.23 29.00
C ASP A 158 3.48 16.15 29.97
N GLU A 159 2.35 15.63 29.49
CA GLU A 159 1.17 15.32 30.32
C GLU A 159 1.51 14.41 31.51
N CYS A 160 2.36 13.40 31.32
CA CYS A 160 2.77 12.48 32.38
C CYS A 160 3.59 13.20 33.48
N ILE A 161 4.53 14.05 33.07
CA ILE A 161 5.35 14.86 34.00
C ILE A 161 4.46 15.84 34.78
N GLU A 162 3.55 16.52 34.10
CA GLU A 162 2.59 17.43 34.76
C GLU A 162 1.69 16.69 35.76
N LYS A 163 1.20 15.49 35.39
CA LYS A 163 0.40 14.65 36.30
C LYS A 163 1.21 14.16 37.51
N ALA A 164 2.49 13.84 37.34
CA ALA A 164 3.36 13.43 38.45
C ALA A 164 3.52 14.55 39.51
N ALA A 165 3.31 15.81 39.13
CA ALA A 165 3.26 16.91 40.10
C ALA A 165 2.03 16.87 41.02
N ARG A 166 0.97 16.14 40.67
CA ARG A 166 -0.28 16.07 41.45
C ARG A 166 -0.65 14.67 41.94
N ASN A 167 -0.12 13.63 41.31
CA ASN A 167 -0.35 12.23 41.66
C ASN A 167 0.87 11.66 42.40
N VAL A 168 0.67 11.23 43.66
CA VAL A 168 1.73 10.72 44.54
C VAL A 168 2.35 9.42 44.00
N GLU A 169 1.52 8.47 43.58
CA GLU A 169 1.98 7.18 43.05
C GLU A 169 2.83 7.36 41.78
N LEU A 170 2.35 8.19 40.84
CA LEU A 170 3.10 8.49 39.63
C LEU A 170 4.41 9.24 39.92
N ARG A 171 4.39 10.12 40.94
CA ARG A 171 5.58 10.84 41.40
C ARG A 171 6.64 9.89 41.95
N GLU A 172 6.24 8.90 42.75
CA GLU A 172 7.16 7.91 43.31
C GLU A 172 7.85 7.10 42.20
N ILE A 173 7.07 6.63 41.21
CA ILE A 173 7.62 5.93 40.04
C ILE A 173 8.62 6.81 39.30
N PHE A 174 8.27 8.08 39.06
CA PHE A 174 9.14 9.01 38.36
C PHE A 174 10.42 9.33 39.15
N GLN A 175 10.32 9.52 40.47
CA GLN A 175 11.47 9.74 41.34
C GLN A 175 12.41 8.54 41.36
N GLU A 176 11.87 7.32 41.38
CA GLU A 176 12.67 6.11 41.32
C GLU A 176 13.40 5.98 39.98
N PHE A 177 12.70 6.25 38.87
CA PHE A 177 13.33 6.35 37.55
C PHE A 177 14.47 7.37 37.53
N LEU A 178 14.25 8.59 38.05
CA LEU A 178 15.28 9.64 38.09
C LEU A 178 16.48 9.24 38.94
N ARG A 179 16.25 8.58 40.08
CA ARG A 179 17.33 8.06 40.92
C ARG A 179 18.19 7.07 40.14
N GLN A 180 17.57 6.10 39.47
CA GLN A 180 18.30 5.11 38.68
C GLN A 180 19.05 5.78 37.52
N TYR A 181 18.40 6.70 36.81
CA TYR A 181 18.97 7.40 35.68
C TYR A 181 20.20 8.26 36.04
N VAL A 182 20.14 9.00 37.14
CA VAL A 182 21.25 9.88 37.56
C VAL A 182 22.37 9.08 38.24
N TYR A 183 22.02 8.22 39.18
CA TYR A 183 23.02 7.60 40.06
C TYR A 183 23.55 6.25 39.56
N ILE A 184 22.76 5.48 38.80
CA ILE A 184 23.17 4.16 38.30
C ILE A 184 23.75 4.28 36.89
N GLU A 185 23.10 5.03 36.00
CA GLU A 185 23.57 5.20 34.62
C GLU A 185 24.61 6.31 34.44
N ASN A 186 24.92 7.08 35.50
CA ASN A 186 25.90 8.17 35.53
C ASN A 186 25.71 9.20 34.39
N LYS A 187 24.45 9.53 34.08
CA LYS A 187 24.09 10.46 33.01
C LYS A 187 24.21 11.90 33.51
N GLU A 188 25.18 12.66 32.98
CA GLU A 188 25.43 14.06 33.38
C GLU A 188 24.32 15.05 32.97
N ASN A 189 23.47 14.69 31.99
CA ASN A 189 22.38 15.57 31.54
C ASN A 189 21.19 15.53 32.51
N TRP A 190 20.94 16.65 33.18
CA TRP A 190 19.87 16.86 34.17
C TRP A 190 18.44 16.63 33.65
N PHE A 191 18.20 16.62 32.34
CA PHE A 191 16.86 16.54 31.76
C PHE A 191 16.64 15.26 30.93
N PRO A 192 16.08 14.18 31.51
CA PRO A 192 15.95 12.87 30.87
C PRO A 192 14.81 12.77 29.86
N LYS A 193 14.09 13.87 29.58
CA LYS A 193 12.91 13.87 28.70
C LYS A 193 13.19 13.25 27.32
N ARG A 194 14.38 13.51 26.75
CA ARG A 194 14.78 12.94 25.45
C ARG A 194 15.01 11.43 25.53
N ASP A 195 15.53 10.94 26.64
CA ASP A 195 15.80 9.52 26.86
C ASP A 195 14.49 8.76 27.13
N ILE A 196 13.60 9.33 27.94
CA ILE A 196 12.24 8.83 28.15
C ILE A 196 11.48 8.74 26.82
N LEU A 197 11.54 9.80 26.00
CA LEU A 197 10.88 9.80 24.69
C LEU A 197 11.45 8.72 23.76
N ARG A 198 12.78 8.55 23.72
CA ARG A 198 13.42 7.50 22.91
C ARG A 198 13.00 6.10 23.37
N LEU A 199 12.97 5.86 24.68
CA LEU A 199 12.49 4.60 25.26
C LEU A 199 11.03 4.34 24.85
N LEU A 200 10.15 5.33 25.04
CA LEU A 200 8.74 5.22 24.68
C LEU A 200 8.53 4.99 23.18
N GLN A 201 9.31 5.65 22.32
CA GLN A 201 9.27 5.41 20.87
C GLN A 201 9.68 3.98 20.53
N SER A 202 10.74 3.46 21.17
CA SER A 202 11.17 2.07 21.00
C SER A 202 10.11 1.07 21.46
N LEU A 203 9.54 1.28 22.65
CA LEU A 203 8.48 0.45 23.20
C LEU A 203 7.22 0.50 22.29
N PHE A 204 6.76 1.70 21.93
CA PHE A 204 5.59 1.84 21.05
C PHE A 204 5.82 1.18 19.69
N SER A 205 7.02 1.27 19.13
CA SER A 205 7.39 0.55 17.91
C SER A 205 7.31 -0.96 18.09
N GLN A 206 7.87 -1.53 19.17
CA GLN A 206 7.77 -2.97 19.43
C GLN A 206 6.32 -3.43 19.64
N MET A 207 5.52 -2.65 20.36
CA MET A 207 4.11 -2.94 20.58
C MET A 207 3.34 -3.00 19.25
N ASN A 208 3.59 -2.07 18.33
CA ASN A 208 2.96 -2.06 17.01
C ASN A 208 3.45 -3.18 16.10
N VAL A 209 4.72 -3.59 16.20
CA VAL A 209 5.28 -4.70 15.40
C VAL A 209 4.74 -6.05 15.87
N TYR A 210 4.65 -6.27 17.18
CA TYR A 210 4.30 -7.58 17.72
C TYR A 210 2.83 -7.71 18.17
N GLY A 211 2.09 -6.61 18.26
CA GLY A 211 0.69 -6.58 18.70
C GLY A 211 0.47 -7.04 20.14
N LYS A 212 1.50 -6.97 21.01
CA LYS A 212 1.45 -7.43 22.40
C LYS A 212 1.54 -6.27 23.38
N THR A 213 0.76 -6.33 24.46
CA THR A 213 0.87 -5.42 25.59
C THR A 213 2.10 -5.72 26.44
N PHE A 214 2.71 -4.66 27.00
CA PHE A 214 3.80 -4.82 27.96
C PHE A 214 3.32 -5.52 29.23
N ALA A 215 3.95 -6.65 29.54
CA ALA A 215 3.79 -7.33 30.82
C ALA A 215 5.05 -7.11 31.65
N LYS A 216 4.88 -6.93 32.96
CA LYS A 216 6.01 -6.92 33.88
C LYS A 216 6.68 -8.30 33.80
N ALA A 217 8.00 -8.34 33.63
CA ALA A 217 8.73 -9.59 33.75
C ALA A 217 8.49 -10.12 35.18
N GLY A 218 7.89 -11.30 35.28
CA GLY A 218 7.65 -12.00 36.54
C GLY A 218 8.93 -12.53 37.13
#